data_AF-A0A1G2AS03-F1
#
_entry.id   AF-A0A1G2AS03-F1
#
_cell.length_a   1.000
_cell.length_b   1.000
_cell.length_c   1.000
_cell.angle_alpha   90.00
_cell.angle_beta   90.00
_cell.angle_gamma   90.00
#
_symmetry.space_group_name_H-M   'P 1'
#
loop_
_entity.id
_entity.type
_entity.pdbx_description
1 polymer ?
#
loop_
_entity_poly.entity_id
_entity_poly.type
_entity_poly.pdbx_seq_one_letter_code
_entity_poly.pdbx_strand_id
1 'polypeptide(L)'
;MNDKSRDHLQKDLLLQFWQKKFFQERGSIALLSLLIMAAMAAIAVSIAFLTLGEIRSSRDSQSSLAAFYAAESGLERSLDLTTEGRIQKQTVVATLTSITNPLGGSISETLTQNDARYRISSANNTTATEVQFHLGQQKSQQIDLYNPDAPTTPANLRSLKLTWEDDCAGNSWVEVTATEWADIWSDITESTAPTQKYFYACAGGNCAATSNILNTTKSYQVRVKNSSVDLTCNISNMTVRAYAASDAGGDPVVLPGSITLKSEGTHRRTRQILSATLPWQAPVSGLLDFVLFSEQGIVK
;
A
#
# COMPACT_ATOMS: atom_id res chain seq x y z
N MET A 1 -80.08 -74.34 -9.19
CA MET A 1 -79.40 -73.14 -8.62
C MET A 1 -78.36 -72.72 -9.65
N ASN A 2 -78.66 -71.68 -10.43
CA ASN A 2 -78.06 -71.45 -11.76
C ASN A 2 -76.71 -70.73 -11.68
N ASP A 3 -75.65 -71.48 -12.01
CA ASP A 3 -74.25 -71.05 -12.06
C ASP A 3 -74.00 -69.86 -13.02
N LYS A 4 -74.80 -69.76 -14.09
CA LYS A 4 -74.76 -68.67 -15.07
C LYS A 4 -75.06 -67.27 -14.51
N SER A 5 -75.78 -67.16 -13.38
CA SER A 5 -76.14 -65.87 -12.78
C SER A 5 -75.01 -65.26 -11.94
N ARG A 6 -74.14 -66.09 -11.33
CA ARG A 6 -72.97 -65.60 -10.57
C ARG A 6 -71.88 -65.05 -11.46
N ASP A 7 -71.69 -65.66 -12.63
CA ASP A 7 -70.64 -65.30 -13.59
C ASP A 7 -70.86 -63.93 -14.24
N HIS A 8 -72.12 -63.55 -14.50
CA HIS A 8 -72.47 -62.22 -15.01
C HIS A 8 -72.29 -61.12 -13.97
N LEU A 9 -72.68 -61.37 -12.71
CA LEU A 9 -72.51 -60.41 -11.61
C LEU A 9 -71.03 -60.18 -11.26
N GLN A 10 -70.19 -61.21 -11.32
CA GLN A 10 -68.74 -61.05 -11.09
C GLN A 10 -68.04 -60.29 -12.22
N LYS A 11 -68.45 -60.48 -13.48
CA LYS A 11 -67.88 -59.75 -14.62
C LYS A 11 -68.24 -58.26 -14.59
N ASP A 12 -69.47 -57.91 -14.24
CA ASP A 12 -69.88 -56.50 -14.11
C ASP A 12 -69.24 -55.80 -12.91
N LEU A 13 -69.06 -56.50 -11.77
CA LEU A 13 -68.31 -55.97 -10.63
C LEU A 13 -66.83 -55.75 -10.96
N LEU A 14 -66.20 -56.66 -11.69
CA LEU A 14 -64.81 -56.53 -12.14
C LEU A 14 -64.65 -55.39 -13.15
N LEU A 15 -65.58 -55.23 -14.09
CA LEU A 15 -65.58 -54.11 -15.04
C LEU A 15 -65.74 -52.77 -14.34
N GLN A 16 -66.67 -52.64 -13.39
CA GLN A 16 -66.82 -51.42 -12.61
C GLN A 16 -65.60 -51.14 -11.73
N PHE A 17 -64.95 -52.16 -11.16
CA PHE A 17 -63.73 -51.99 -10.36
C PHE A 17 -62.55 -51.52 -11.21
N TRP A 18 -62.35 -52.10 -12.40
CA TRP A 18 -61.32 -51.69 -13.35
C TRP A 18 -61.58 -50.30 -13.92
N GLN A 19 -62.83 -49.96 -14.23
CA GLN A 19 -63.21 -48.65 -14.76
C GLN A 19 -63.07 -47.55 -13.71
N LYS A 20 -63.39 -47.83 -12.44
CA LYS A 20 -63.20 -46.88 -11.31
C LYS A 20 -61.72 -46.69 -10.96
N LYS A 21 -60.92 -47.76 -11.03
CA LYS A 21 -59.46 -47.71 -10.86
C LYS A 21 -58.77 -46.93 -12.00
N PHE A 22 -59.17 -47.13 -13.25
CA PHE A 22 -58.66 -46.37 -14.39
C PHE A 22 -59.04 -44.87 -14.34
N PHE A 23 -60.22 -44.52 -13.82
CA PHE A 23 -60.61 -43.12 -13.62
C PHE A 23 -59.87 -42.45 -12.45
N GLN A 24 -59.53 -43.19 -11.39
CA GLN A 24 -58.71 -42.68 -10.29
C GLN A 24 -57.24 -42.47 -10.70
N GLU A 25 -56.66 -43.35 -11.52
CA GLU A 25 -55.26 -43.21 -11.99
C GLU A 25 -55.06 -42.06 -12.98
N ARG A 26 -56.07 -41.72 -13.81
CA ARG A 26 -55.99 -40.55 -14.71
C ARG A 26 -55.94 -39.21 -13.97
N GLY A 27 -56.63 -39.11 -12.83
CA GLY A 27 -56.58 -37.92 -11.97
C GLY A 27 -55.22 -37.76 -11.26
N SER A 28 -54.61 -38.87 -10.82
CA SER A 28 -53.28 -38.82 -10.18
C SER A 28 -52.17 -38.49 -11.18
N ILE A 29 -52.27 -38.93 -12.44
CA ILE A 29 -51.30 -38.60 -13.49
C ILE A 29 -51.33 -37.11 -13.83
N ALA A 30 -52.52 -36.49 -13.88
CA ALA A 30 -52.65 -35.05 -14.11
C ALA A 30 -52.11 -34.21 -12.94
N LEU A 31 -52.30 -34.67 -11.69
CA LEU A 31 -51.71 -34.04 -10.51
C LEU A 31 -50.18 -34.18 -10.50
N LEU A 32 -49.66 -35.35 -10.88
CA LEU A 32 -48.21 -35.60 -10.99
C LEU A 32 -47.59 -34.71 -12.07
N SER A 33 -48.21 -34.60 -13.25
CA SER A 33 -47.69 -33.75 -14.32
C SER A 33 -47.75 -32.27 -13.95
N LEU A 34 -48.81 -31.82 -13.26
CA LEU A 34 -48.92 -30.46 -12.74
C LEU A 34 -47.86 -30.16 -11.67
N LEU A 35 -47.59 -31.12 -10.78
CA LEU A 35 -46.55 -30.99 -9.76
C LEU A 35 -45.14 -30.94 -10.39
N ILE A 36 -44.88 -31.78 -11.40
CA ILE A 36 -43.62 -31.74 -12.15
C ILE A 36 -43.47 -30.41 -12.90
N MET A 37 -44.51 -29.93 -13.58
CA MET A 37 -44.49 -28.62 -14.26
C MET A 37 -44.28 -27.48 -13.27
N ALA A 38 -44.91 -27.50 -12.11
CA ALA A 38 -44.72 -26.51 -11.06
C ALA A 38 -43.29 -26.52 -10.51
N ALA A 39 -42.72 -27.72 -10.27
CA ALA A 39 -41.34 -27.87 -9.84
C ALA A 39 -40.34 -27.36 -10.91
N MET A 40 -40.56 -27.71 -12.17
CA MET A 40 -39.74 -27.21 -13.29
C MET A 40 -39.82 -25.69 -13.42
N ALA A 41 -41.02 -25.11 -13.28
CA ALA A 41 -41.20 -23.66 -13.30
C ALA A 41 -40.46 -22.98 -12.13
N ALA A 42 -40.53 -23.54 -10.92
CA ALA A 42 -39.81 -23.03 -9.76
C ALA A 42 -38.29 -23.07 -9.95
N ILE A 43 -37.76 -24.15 -10.53
CA ILE A 43 -36.34 -24.29 -10.86
C ILE A 43 -35.94 -23.25 -11.91
N ALA A 44 -36.71 -23.10 -12.99
CA ALA A 44 -36.44 -22.15 -14.06
C ALA A 44 -36.41 -20.70 -13.55
N VAL A 45 -37.37 -20.32 -12.71
CA VAL A 45 -37.42 -18.99 -12.08
C VAL A 45 -36.21 -18.77 -11.16
N SER A 46 -35.80 -19.79 -10.40
CA SER A 46 -34.63 -19.69 -9.52
C SER A 46 -33.34 -19.45 -10.31
N ILE A 47 -33.16 -20.17 -11.43
CA ILE A 47 -32.01 -19.97 -12.33
C ILE A 47 -32.05 -18.57 -12.94
N ALA A 48 -33.22 -18.07 -13.33
CA ALA A 48 -33.36 -16.71 -13.85
C ALA A 48 -32.94 -15.64 -12.82
N PHE A 49 -33.31 -15.81 -11.55
CA PHE A 49 -32.86 -14.89 -10.50
C PHE A 49 -31.36 -14.97 -10.22
N LEU A 50 -30.79 -16.18 -10.20
CA LEU A 50 -29.35 -16.37 -10.02
C LEU A 50 -28.55 -15.73 -11.16
N THR A 51 -28.93 -15.98 -12.41
CA THR A 51 -28.26 -15.38 -13.59
C THR A 51 -28.34 -13.85 -13.58
N LEU A 52 -29.49 -13.27 -13.20
CA LEU A 52 -29.60 -11.82 -13.03
C LEU A 52 -28.72 -11.28 -11.89
N GLY A 53 -28.56 -12.04 -10.80
CA GLY A 53 -27.63 -11.75 -9.72
C GLY A 53 -26.18 -11.72 -10.20
N GLU A 54 -25.77 -12.74 -10.96
CA GLU A 54 -24.43 -12.85 -11.53
C GLU A 54 -24.14 -11.73 -12.54
N ILE A 55 -25.10 -11.34 -13.37
CA ILE A 55 -24.94 -10.20 -14.30
C ILE A 55 -24.70 -8.90 -13.53
N ARG A 56 -25.42 -8.66 -12.43
CA ARG A 56 -25.21 -7.49 -11.58
C ARG A 56 -23.84 -7.52 -10.90
N SER A 57 -23.47 -8.66 -10.31
CA SER A 57 -22.17 -8.89 -9.69
C SER A 57 -21.00 -8.68 -10.67
N SER A 58 -21.13 -9.20 -11.89
CA SER A 58 -20.17 -9.02 -12.96
C SER A 58 -20.02 -7.55 -13.37
N ARG A 59 -21.13 -6.81 -13.48
CA ARG A 59 -21.11 -5.36 -13.76
C ARG A 59 -20.47 -4.56 -12.64
N ASP A 60 -20.73 -4.91 -11.38
CA ASP A 60 -20.13 -4.23 -10.23
C ASP A 60 -18.62 -4.50 -10.15
N SER A 61 -18.19 -5.72 -10.48
CA SER A 61 -16.77 -6.08 -10.61
C SER A 61 -16.07 -5.28 -11.70
N GLN A 62 -16.66 -5.18 -12.90
CA GLN A 62 -16.12 -4.33 -13.98
C GLN A 62 -16.07 -2.86 -13.56
N SER A 63 -17.11 -2.37 -12.87
CA SER A 63 -17.15 -1.01 -12.36
C SER A 63 -16.07 -0.74 -11.31
N SER A 64 -15.76 -1.72 -10.47
CA SER A 64 -14.68 -1.67 -9.50
C SER A 64 -13.31 -1.59 -10.16
N LEU A 65 -13.08 -2.39 -11.20
CA LEU A 65 -11.82 -2.36 -11.95
C LEU A 65 -11.62 -1.01 -12.64
N ALA A 66 -12.66 -0.46 -13.27
CA ALA A 66 -12.61 0.88 -13.87
C ALA A 66 -12.31 1.97 -12.83
N ALA A 67 -12.95 1.91 -11.66
CA ALA A 67 -12.65 2.82 -10.55
C ALA A 67 -11.21 2.66 -10.03
N PHE A 68 -10.68 1.44 -9.99
CA PHE A 68 -9.29 1.19 -9.58
C PHE A 68 -8.29 1.83 -10.54
N TYR A 69 -8.41 1.60 -11.85
CA TYR A 69 -7.51 2.20 -12.84
C TYR A 69 -7.63 3.73 -12.90
N ALA A 70 -8.83 4.28 -12.65
CA ALA A 70 -8.98 5.72 -12.49
C ALA A 70 -8.19 6.22 -11.27
N ALA A 71 -8.31 5.56 -10.11
CA ALA A 71 -7.53 5.92 -8.92
C ALA A 71 -6.01 5.86 -9.19
N GLU A 72 -5.55 4.82 -9.89
CA GLU A 72 -4.14 4.65 -10.27
C GLU A 72 -3.66 5.80 -11.18
N SER A 73 -4.46 6.15 -12.20
CA SER A 73 -4.14 7.27 -13.11
C SER A 73 -3.97 8.60 -12.36
N GLY A 74 -4.84 8.88 -11.37
CA GLY A 74 -4.70 10.07 -10.54
C GLY A 74 -3.49 10.06 -9.62
N LEU A 75 -3.08 8.86 -9.17
CA LEU A 75 -1.88 8.68 -8.36
C LEU A 75 -0.61 8.89 -9.18
N GLU A 76 -0.54 8.31 -10.38
CA GLU A 76 0.56 8.51 -11.33
C GLU A 76 0.72 9.97 -11.72
N ARG A 77 -0.37 10.67 -12.04
CA ARG A 77 -0.31 12.11 -12.30
C ARG A 77 0.22 12.91 -11.10
N SER A 78 -0.16 12.52 -9.89
CA SER A 78 0.34 13.19 -8.67
C SER A 78 1.85 12.97 -8.49
N LEU A 79 2.34 11.78 -8.81
CA LEU A 79 3.77 11.45 -8.80
C LEU A 79 4.55 12.23 -9.87
N ASP A 80 3.97 12.36 -11.07
CA ASP A 80 4.55 13.14 -12.16
C ASP A 80 4.69 14.62 -11.79
N LEU A 81 3.62 15.24 -11.28
CA LEU A 81 3.64 16.62 -10.77
C LEU A 81 4.63 16.80 -9.61
N THR A 82 4.77 15.79 -8.76
CA THR A 82 5.79 15.80 -7.69
C THR A 82 7.20 15.82 -8.27
N THR A 83 7.43 15.05 -9.34
CA THR A 83 8.72 14.99 -10.04
C THR A 83 9.02 16.29 -10.78
N GLU A 84 8.03 16.87 -11.46
CA GLU A 84 8.14 18.17 -12.11
C GLU A 84 8.48 19.28 -11.09
N GLY A 85 7.80 19.30 -9.94
CA GLY A 85 8.08 20.25 -8.85
C GLY A 85 9.53 20.16 -8.35
N ARG A 86 10.10 18.96 -8.25
CA ARG A 86 11.51 18.75 -7.90
C ARG A 86 12.46 19.31 -8.94
N ILE A 87 12.21 19.02 -10.22
CA ILE A 87 13.04 19.48 -11.34
C ILE A 87 13.05 21.01 -11.40
N GLN A 88 11.89 21.63 -11.17
CA GLN A 88 11.73 23.09 -11.16
C GLN A 88 12.19 23.75 -9.85
N LYS A 89 12.72 22.98 -8.88
CA LYS A 89 13.12 23.45 -7.54
C LYS A 89 12.01 24.23 -6.82
N GLN A 90 10.76 23.83 -7.04
CA GLN A 90 9.63 24.39 -6.30
C GLN A 90 9.67 23.91 -4.84
N THR A 91 9.04 24.65 -3.94
CA THR A 91 8.88 24.19 -2.56
C THR A 91 7.88 23.04 -2.48
N VAL A 92 8.04 22.15 -1.51
CA VAL A 92 7.11 21.05 -1.20
C VAL A 92 5.69 21.59 -1.13
N VAL A 93 5.47 22.70 -0.43
CA VAL A 93 4.15 23.31 -0.27
C VAL A 93 3.57 23.78 -1.61
N ALA A 94 4.36 24.41 -2.48
CA ALA A 94 3.91 24.86 -3.79
C ALA A 94 3.49 23.67 -4.67
N THR A 95 4.28 22.60 -4.67
CA THR A 95 3.99 21.38 -5.44
C THR A 95 2.78 20.62 -4.88
N LEU A 96 2.62 20.52 -3.55
CA LEU A 96 1.40 19.92 -2.98
C LEU A 96 0.15 20.75 -3.30
N THR A 97 0.30 22.07 -3.38
CA THR A 97 -0.78 22.98 -3.80
C THR A 97 -1.12 22.78 -5.28
N SER A 98 -0.13 22.62 -6.17
CA SER A 98 -0.39 22.36 -7.59
C SER A 98 -1.04 20.99 -7.83
N ILE A 99 -0.71 19.99 -7.02
CA ILE A 99 -1.34 18.65 -7.06
C ILE A 99 -2.80 18.71 -6.61
N THR A 100 -3.11 19.45 -5.55
CA THR A 100 -4.48 19.51 -4.99
C THR A 100 -5.35 20.58 -5.64
N ASN A 101 -4.75 21.60 -6.25
CA ASN A 101 -5.42 22.80 -6.75
C ASN A 101 -4.58 23.49 -7.87
N PRO A 102 -4.48 22.91 -9.08
CA PRO A 102 -3.66 23.51 -10.13
C PRO A 102 -4.21 24.87 -10.59
N LEU A 103 -5.52 25.15 -10.40
CA LEU A 103 -6.20 26.38 -10.82
C LEU A 103 -7.43 26.76 -9.93
N GLY A 104 -7.45 26.37 -8.64
CA GLY A 104 -8.53 26.73 -7.70
C GLY A 104 -9.72 25.76 -7.62
N GLY A 105 -9.56 24.53 -8.08
CA GLY A 105 -10.45 23.40 -7.77
C GLY A 105 -9.70 22.07 -7.75
N SER A 106 -10.23 21.08 -7.01
CA SER A 106 -9.69 19.71 -6.98
C SER A 106 -9.56 19.13 -8.39
N ILE A 107 -8.43 18.50 -8.71
CA ILE A 107 -8.24 17.78 -9.97
C ILE A 107 -9.25 16.63 -9.99
N SER A 108 -10.32 16.79 -10.76
CA SER A 108 -11.32 15.76 -11.02
C SER A 108 -11.42 15.60 -12.53
N GLU A 109 -10.78 14.59 -13.09
CA GLU A 109 -10.84 14.33 -14.52
C GLU A 109 -11.66 13.08 -14.81
N THR A 110 -12.41 13.15 -15.91
CA THR A 110 -13.18 12.02 -16.43
C THR A 110 -12.36 11.40 -17.55
N LEU A 111 -12.04 10.11 -17.43
CA LEU A 111 -11.42 9.34 -18.47
C LEU A 111 -12.40 9.20 -19.64
N THR A 112 -11.98 9.66 -20.82
CA THR A 112 -12.84 9.81 -22.01
C THR A 112 -13.37 8.48 -22.57
N GLN A 113 -12.78 7.34 -22.19
CA GLN A 113 -13.13 6.04 -22.75
C GLN A 113 -14.19 5.26 -21.95
N ASN A 114 -14.35 5.53 -20.65
CA ASN A 114 -15.18 4.71 -19.77
C ASN A 114 -15.98 5.52 -18.73
N ASP A 115 -16.00 6.86 -18.83
CA ASP A 115 -16.64 7.77 -17.86
C ASP A 115 -16.16 7.61 -16.41
N ALA A 116 -15.09 6.86 -16.16
CA ALA A 116 -14.50 6.73 -14.85
C ALA A 116 -13.81 8.04 -14.50
N ARG A 117 -13.94 8.47 -13.25
CA ARG A 117 -13.39 9.74 -12.77
C ARG A 117 -12.34 9.47 -11.74
N TYR A 118 -11.25 10.21 -11.78
CA TYR A 118 -10.30 10.23 -10.68
C TYR A 118 -10.27 11.61 -10.04
N ARG A 119 -10.04 11.63 -8.73
CA ARG A 119 -9.87 12.83 -7.94
C ARG A 119 -8.67 12.68 -7.02
N ILE A 120 -7.75 13.62 -7.07
CA ILE A 120 -6.66 13.67 -6.09
C ILE A 120 -7.24 14.24 -4.80
N SER A 121 -7.34 13.37 -3.79
CA SER A 121 -8.10 13.63 -2.56
C SER A 121 -7.29 14.32 -1.48
N SER A 122 -5.97 14.07 -1.44
CA SER A 122 -5.04 14.77 -0.57
C SER A 122 -3.61 14.62 -1.06
N ALA A 123 -2.80 15.66 -0.90
CA ALA A 123 -1.35 15.61 -1.00
C ALA A 123 -0.79 16.31 0.24
N ASN A 124 -0.24 15.53 1.17
CA ASN A 124 0.19 16.04 2.46
C ASN A 124 1.69 15.78 2.67
N ASN A 125 2.37 16.74 3.28
CA ASN A 125 3.71 16.54 3.82
C ASN A 125 3.56 15.96 5.24
N THR A 126 3.98 14.70 5.42
CA THR A 126 3.92 14.01 6.71
C THR A 126 5.25 14.20 7.42
N THR A 127 5.36 15.29 8.20
CA THR A 127 6.51 15.47 9.08
C THR A 127 6.37 14.58 10.32
N ALA A 128 7.49 14.02 10.78
CA ALA A 128 7.49 13.12 11.92
C ALA A 128 8.64 13.46 12.86
N THR A 129 8.42 13.39 14.17
CA THR A 129 9.50 13.50 15.17
C THR A 129 10.28 12.20 15.31
N GLU A 130 9.77 11.13 14.72
CA GLU A 130 10.30 9.77 14.77
C GLU A 130 10.05 9.06 13.44
N VAL A 131 11.10 8.48 12.87
CA VAL A 131 10.98 7.62 11.68
C VAL A 131 11.13 6.17 12.12
N GLN A 132 10.09 5.37 11.90
CA GLN A 132 10.09 3.94 12.19
C GLN A 132 10.19 3.13 10.89
N PHE A 133 11.06 2.13 10.86
CA PHE A 133 11.22 1.22 9.73
C PHE A 133 11.74 -0.15 10.15
N HIS A 134 11.68 -1.10 9.23
CA HIS A 134 12.24 -2.44 9.39
C HIS A 134 13.51 -2.56 8.53
N LEU A 135 14.57 -3.10 9.11
CA LEU A 135 15.79 -3.42 8.40
C LEU A 135 16.00 -4.93 8.38
N GLY A 136 15.69 -5.53 7.24
CA GLY A 136 16.13 -6.89 6.95
C GLY A 136 17.65 -7.00 6.90
N GLN A 137 18.14 -8.22 6.74
CA GLN A 137 19.55 -8.53 6.62
C GLN A 137 20.30 -7.64 5.59
N GLN A 138 21.38 -6.99 6.03
CA GLN A 138 22.26 -6.14 5.20
C GLN A 138 21.52 -5.04 4.41
N LYS A 139 20.26 -4.77 4.76
CA LYS A 139 19.47 -3.69 4.20
C LYS A 139 19.81 -2.39 4.88
N SER A 140 19.61 -1.31 4.13
CA SER A 140 19.81 0.04 4.63
C SER A 140 18.65 0.93 4.25
N GLN A 141 18.36 1.88 5.14
CA GLN A 141 17.38 2.92 4.91
C GLN A 141 18.10 4.27 5.03
N GLN A 142 17.77 5.18 4.11
CA GLN A 142 18.23 6.57 4.16
C GLN A 142 17.17 7.44 4.79
N ILE A 143 17.62 8.42 5.58
CA ILE A 143 16.82 9.44 6.24
C ILE A 143 17.48 10.78 5.95
N ASP A 144 16.70 11.69 5.40
CA ASP A 144 17.17 13.04 5.09
C ASP A 144 16.93 13.94 6.30
N LEU A 145 18.01 14.52 6.83
CA LEU A 145 17.97 15.38 8.02
C LEU A 145 18.24 16.84 7.65
N TYR A 146 17.61 17.31 6.58
CA TYR A 146 17.73 18.66 6.06
C TYR A 146 16.41 19.15 5.49
N ASN A 147 16.18 20.46 5.51
CA ASN A 147 14.98 21.02 4.92
C ASN A 147 14.99 20.79 3.38
N PRO A 148 14.03 20.04 2.81
CA PRO A 148 13.97 19.78 1.39
C PRO A 148 13.86 21.04 0.51
N ASP A 149 13.27 22.11 1.03
CA ASP A 149 13.06 23.37 0.32
C ASP A 149 14.29 24.30 0.39
N ALA A 150 15.15 24.07 1.39
CA ALA A 150 16.34 24.87 1.64
C ALA A 150 17.49 23.95 2.11
N PRO A 151 17.98 23.04 1.24
CA PRO A 151 18.89 21.96 1.63
C PRO A 151 20.23 22.45 2.21
N THR A 152 20.67 23.65 1.80
CA THR A 152 21.90 24.28 2.26
C THR A 152 21.74 25.04 3.60
N THR A 153 20.51 25.20 4.09
CA THR A 153 20.26 25.83 5.39
C THR A 153 20.37 24.79 6.50
N PRO A 154 21.24 25.00 7.51
CA PRO A 154 21.45 24.03 8.57
C PRO A 154 20.16 23.73 9.35
N ALA A 155 19.88 22.45 9.59
CA ALA A 155 18.71 22.01 10.34
C ALA A 155 18.89 22.11 11.88
N ASN A 156 20.00 22.67 12.36
CA ASN A 156 20.34 22.81 13.78
C ASN A 156 20.29 21.48 14.56
N LEU A 157 20.83 20.42 13.97
CA LEU A 157 20.82 19.07 14.54
C LEU A 157 22.17 18.75 15.20
N ARG A 158 22.14 18.15 16.38
CA ARG A 158 23.35 17.80 17.13
C ARG A 158 23.46 16.32 17.46
N SER A 159 22.34 15.64 17.70
CA SER A 159 22.38 14.22 18.04
C SER A 159 21.21 13.42 17.47
N LEU A 160 21.40 12.11 17.37
CA LEU A 160 20.41 11.12 16.96
C LEU A 160 20.25 10.08 18.05
N LYS A 161 19.01 9.75 18.40
CA LYS A 161 18.68 8.59 19.21
C LYS A 161 18.15 7.49 18.30
N LEU A 162 18.78 6.33 18.39
CA LEU A 162 18.43 5.12 17.68
C LEU A 162 17.93 4.12 18.72
N THR A 163 16.75 3.54 18.49
CA THR A 163 16.24 2.42 19.29
C THR A 163 15.70 1.38 18.35
N TRP A 164 15.94 0.10 18.61
CA TRP A 164 15.50 -0.98 17.75
C TRP A 164 15.17 -2.23 18.53
N GLU A 165 14.58 -3.20 17.86
CA GLU A 165 14.41 -4.56 18.36
C GLU A 165 15.20 -5.50 17.44
N ASP A 166 15.76 -6.56 18.01
CA ASP A 166 16.48 -7.57 17.25
C ASP A 166 15.93 -8.97 17.51
N ASP A 167 15.99 -9.81 16.47
CA ASP A 167 15.66 -11.22 16.55
C ASP A 167 16.91 -12.07 16.84
N CYS A 168 17.98 -11.45 17.35
CA CYS A 168 19.36 -11.95 17.30
C CYS A 168 19.96 -12.15 18.70
N ALA A 169 19.08 -12.33 19.70
CA ALA A 169 19.43 -12.47 21.11
C ALA A 169 20.30 -11.33 21.65
N GLY A 170 20.09 -10.11 21.17
CA GLY A 170 20.82 -8.93 21.63
C GLY A 170 22.23 -8.76 21.06
N ASN A 171 22.55 -9.43 19.93
CA ASN A 171 23.84 -9.34 19.24
C ASN A 171 23.78 -8.60 17.88
N SER A 172 22.78 -7.74 17.69
CA SER A 172 22.66 -6.93 16.46
C SER A 172 23.66 -5.77 16.40
N TRP A 173 24.02 -5.39 15.19
CA TRP A 173 24.87 -4.22 14.91
C TRP A 173 24.21 -3.31 13.90
N VAL A 174 24.13 -2.04 14.24
CA VAL A 174 23.63 -0.97 13.36
C VAL A 174 24.80 -0.09 12.96
N GLU A 175 24.96 0.09 11.65
CA GLU A 175 25.86 1.07 11.07
C GLU A 175 25.09 2.35 10.78
N VAL A 176 25.58 3.47 11.30
CA VAL A 176 25.06 4.81 11.02
C VAL A 176 26.13 5.59 10.27
N THR A 177 25.79 5.99 9.05
CA THR A 177 26.65 6.80 8.19
C THR A 177 25.97 8.16 8.00
N ALA A 178 26.62 9.23 8.43
CA ALA A 178 26.17 10.60 8.19
C ALA A 178 27.09 11.24 7.15
N THR A 179 26.49 11.75 6.09
CA THR A 179 27.16 12.51 5.04
C THR A 179 26.65 13.93 5.09
N GLU A 180 27.58 14.90 5.13
CA GLU A 180 27.22 16.32 5.01
C GLU A 180 26.56 16.55 3.65
N TRP A 181 25.40 17.20 3.66
CA TRP A 181 24.73 17.61 2.44
C TRP A 181 25.37 18.89 1.91
N ALA A 182 26.24 18.76 0.93
CA ALA A 182 26.78 19.87 0.14
C ALA A 182 25.90 20.10 -1.10
N ASP A 183 25.84 21.35 -1.57
CA ASP A 183 24.97 21.78 -2.66
C ASP A 183 25.15 20.93 -3.94
N ILE A 184 24.13 20.10 -4.25
CA ILE A 184 24.10 19.25 -5.46
C ILE A 184 24.14 20.08 -6.76
N TRP A 185 23.81 21.37 -6.69
CA TRP A 185 23.82 22.27 -7.84
C TRP A 185 25.16 22.94 -8.10
N SER A 186 26.13 22.77 -7.21
CA SER A 186 27.53 23.11 -7.49
C SER A 186 28.18 21.95 -8.24
N ASP A 187 28.93 22.26 -9.30
CA ASP A 187 29.73 21.26 -10.01
C ASP A 187 30.44 20.38 -8.98
N ILE A 188 30.21 19.05 -9.05
CA ILE A 188 30.82 18.03 -8.20
C ILE A 188 32.33 18.01 -8.50
N THR A 189 33.01 19.05 -8.06
CA THR A 189 34.45 19.21 -8.06
C THR A 189 34.89 18.66 -6.71
N GLU A 190 35.11 17.35 -6.67
CA GLU A 190 35.49 16.59 -5.47
C GLU A 190 34.64 16.94 -4.24
N SER A 191 33.49 16.26 -4.11
CA SER A 191 32.70 16.25 -2.88
C SER A 191 33.56 15.74 -1.72
N THR A 192 34.29 16.65 -1.09
CA THR A 192 35.00 16.51 0.18
C THR A 192 34.03 16.62 1.37
N ALA A 193 32.73 16.42 1.14
CA ALA A 193 31.73 16.35 2.20
C ALA A 193 32.14 15.22 3.16
N PRO A 194 32.56 15.55 4.40
CA PRO A 194 33.07 14.56 5.33
C PRO A 194 31.96 13.56 5.65
N THR A 195 32.16 12.32 5.22
CA THR A 195 31.30 11.20 5.60
C THR A 195 31.84 10.58 6.87
N GLN A 196 30.99 10.49 7.88
CA GLN A 196 31.34 9.91 9.16
C GLN A 196 30.52 8.64 9.38
N LYS A 197 31.17 7.59 9.88
CA LYS A 197 30.57 6.26 10.02
C LYS A 197 30.81 5.72 11.43
N TYR A 198 29.74 5.27 12.06
CA TYR A 198 29.73 4.75 13.43
C TYR A 198 28.97 3.44 13.48
N PHE A 199 29.40 2.57 14.39
CA PHE A 199 28.76 1.27 14.64
C PHE A 199 28.24 1.23 16.05
N TYR A 200 26.99 0.81 16.20
CA TYR A 200 26.31 0.67 17.48
C TYR A 200 25.90 -0.79 17.64
N ALA A 201 26.36 -1.42 18.72
CA ALA A 201 25.97 -2.76 19.08
C ALA A 201 24.74 -2.72 19.99
N CYS A 202 23.85 -3.69 19.84
CA CYS A 202 22.92 -4.02 20.91
C CYS A 202 23.69 -4.78 22.00
N ALA A 203 23.41 -4.46 23.27
CA ALA A 203 24.04 -5.11 24.41
C ALA A 203 22.95 -5.65 25.35
N GLY A 204 22.84 -6.98 25.42
CA GLY A 204 21.98 -7.64 26.41
C GLY A 204 20.48 -7.38 26.25
N GLY A 205 20.00 -7.14 25.03
CA GLY A 205 18.59 -6.91 24.72
C GLY A 205 18.08 -5.48 24.92
N ASN A 206 18.91 -4.56 25.41
CA ASN A 206 18.60 -3.13 25.39
C ASN A 206 19.26 -2.47 24.17
N CYS A 207 18.55 -2.52 23.05
CA CYS A 207 19.03 -2.05 21.76
C CYS A 207 18.73 -0.55 21.58
N ALA A 208 19.59 0.29 22.19
CA ALA A 208 19.49 1.73 22.15
C ALA A 208 20.87 2.39 22.03
N ALA A 209 20.98 3.42 21.19
CA ALA A 209 22.21 4.18 21.02
C ALA A 209 21.93 5.66 20.78
N THR A 210 22.87 6.51 21.22
CA THR A 210 22.83 7.94 20.93
C THR A 210 24.11 8.34 20.20
N SER A 211 23.93 9.00 19.05
CA SER A 211 25.00 9.45 18.17
C SER A 211 25.12 10.96 18.20
N ASN A 212 26.28 11.49 18.61
CA ASN A 212 26.59 12.93 18.60
C ASN A 212 27.36 13.36 17.34
N ILE A 213 27.18 12.60 16.26
CA ILE A 213 27.88 12.74 14.97
C ILE A 213 27.54 14.05 14.24
N LEU A 214 26.39 14.65 14.53
CA LEU A 214 25.87 15.79 13.77
C LEU A 214 26.41 17.13 14.30
N ASN A 215 26.59 18.09 13.41
CA ASN A 215 26.93 19.48 13.72
C ASN A 215 25.76 20.42 13.42
N THR A 216 25.44 21.31 14.36
CA THR A 216 24.34 22.27 14.23
C THR A 216 24.48 23.24 13.06
N THR A 217 25.71 23.45 12.58
CA THR A 217 26.01 24.35 11.46
C THR A 217 25.87 23.71 10.09
N LYS A 218 25.53 22.42 10.01
CA LYS A 218 25.50 21.64 8.77
C LYS A 218 24.18 20.90 8.58
N SER A 219 23.92 20.52 7.34
CA SER A 219 22.82 19.64 6.93
C SER A 219 23.35 18.24 6.68
N TYR A 220 22.59 17.20 7.02
CA TYR A 220 23.07 15.83 6.90
C TYR A 220 22.05 14.93 6.20
N GLN A 221 22.58 13.97 5.46
CA GLN A 221 21.86 12.78 5.05
C GLN A 221 22.40 11.61 5.87
N VAL A 222 21.50 10.83 6.47
CA VAL A 222 21.86 9.73 7.37
C VAL A 222 21.36 8.42 6.82
N ARG A 223 22.29 7.48 6.65
CA ARG A 223 22.00 6.11 6.28
C ARG A 223 22.15 5.22 7.50
N VAL A 224 21.14 4.40 7.74
CA VAL A 224 21.16 3.36 8.76
C VAL A 224 21.17 2.01 8.05
N LYS A 225 22.16 1.17 8.35
CA LYS A 225 22.32 -0.16 7.77
C LYS A 225 22.36 -1.22 8.87
N ASN A 226 21.66 -2.33 8.66
CA ASN A 226 21.86 -3.53 9.47
C ASN A 226 23.21 -4.15 9.08
N SER A 227 24.20 -4.04 9.98
CA SER A 227 25.57 -4.51 9.79
C SER A 227 25.87 -5.74 10.66
N SER A 228 24.82 -6.41 11.15
CA SER A 228 24.94 -7.61 11.97
C SER A 228 25.69 -8.70 11.21
N VAL A 229 26.58 -9.39 11.92
CA VAL A 229 27.40 -10.50 11.37
C VAL A 229 26.54 -11.75 11.15
N ASP A 230 25.53 -11.94 11.99
CA ASP A 230 24.57 -13.05 11.83
C ASP A 230 23.64 -12.77 10.64
N LEU A 231 23.66 -13.69 9.67
CA LEU A 231 22.90 -13.61 8.43
C LEU A 231 21.39 -13.80 8.65
N THR A 232 20.98 -14.34 9.80
CA THR A 232 19.57 -14.49 10.17
C THR A 232 19.03 -13.29 10.96
N CYS A 233 19.90 -12.32 11.26
CA CYS A 233 19.57 -11.21 12.13
C CYS A 233 18.77 -10.12 11.41
N ASN A 234 17.49 -10.03 11.76
CA ASN A 234 16.61 -8.95 11.33
C ASN A 234 16.45 -7.92 12.45
N ILE A 235 16.37 -6.65 12.06
CA ILE A 235 16.10 -5.54 12.96
C ILE A 235 14.69 -5.05 12.70
N SER A 236 13.83 -5.21 13.70
CA SER A 236 12.44 -4.75 13.70
C SER A 236 12.31 -3.48 14.53
N ASN A 237 11.23 -2.73 14.30
CA ASN A 237 10.89 -1.53 15.07
C ASN A 237 12.05 -0.53 15.25
N MET A 238 12.90 -0.36 14.23
CA MET A 238 13.97 0.62 14.27
C MET A 238 13.37 2.01 14.21
N THR A 239 13.64 2.81 15.23
CA THR A 239 13.17 4.19 15.35
C THR A 239 14.35 5.14 15.45
N VAL A 240 14.29 6.20 14.66
CA VAL A 240 15.30 7.27 14.64
C VAL A 240 14.65 8.59 15.01
N ARG A 241 15.21 9.26 16.02
CA ARG A 241 14.79 10.58 16.49
C ARG A 241 15.97 11.54 16.48
N ALA A 242 15.78 12.75 15.98
CA ALA A 242 16.82 13.77 15.96
C ALA A 242 16.58 14.84 17.02
N TYR A 243 17.67 15.40 17.56
CA TYR A 243 17.65 16.40 18.62
C TYR A 243 18.60 17.55 18.32
N ALA A 244 18.23 18.75 18.80
CA ALA A 244 19.04 19.96 18.64
C ALA A 244 20.20 20.05 19.65
N ALA A 245 20.15 19.33 20.78
CA ALA A 245 21.23 19.27 21.75
C ALA A 245 21.99 17.93 21.68
N SER A 246 23.13 17.85 22.37
CA SER A 246 23.89 16.61 22.50
C SER A 246 23.12 15.57 23.33
N ASP A 247 23.49 14.32 23.17
CA ASP A 247 23.06 13.19 24.00
C ASP A 247 21.53 12.99 24.02
N ALA A 248 20.86 13.23 22.89
CA ALA A 248 19.42 13.20 22.77
C ALA A 248 18.70 14.13 23.76
N GLY A 249 19.34 15.23 24.13
CA GLY A 249 18.79 16.27 24.99
C GLY A 249 17.91 17.28 24.26
N GLY A 250 17.04 17.94 25.03
CA GLY A 250 16.11 18.95 24.51
C GLY A 250 14.91 18.36 23.77
N ASP A 251 14.18 19.23 23.06
CA ASP A 251 13.02 18.81 22.29
C ASP A 251 13.45 18.10 20.99
N PRO A 252 12.72 17.05 20.57
CA PRO A 252 12.98 16.37 19.33
C PRO A 252 12.72 17.32 18.15
N VAL A 253 13.65 17.33 17.19
CA VAL A 253 13.51 18.10 15.97
C VAL A 253 12.62 17.33 15.01
N VAL A 254 11.66 18.05 14.42
CA VAL A 254 10.74 17.50 13.43
C VAL A 254 11.54 17.14 12.18
N LEU A 255 11.51 15.86 11.82
CA LEU A 255 12.17 15.37 10.62
C LEU A 255 11.33 15.73 9.40
N PRO A 256 11.97 16.21 8.32
CA PRO A 256 11.29 16.55 7.09
C PRO A 256 10.63 15.31 6.51
N GLY A 257 9.39 15.53 6.06
CA GLY A 257 8.43 14.47 5.88
C GLY A 257 8.46 13.76 4.54
N SER A 258 7.86 12.58 4.53
CA SER A 258 7.43 11.92 3.30
C SER A 258 6.16 12.60 2.77
N ILE A 259 5.99 12.60 1.46
CA ILE A 259 4.75 13.03 0.84
C ILE A 259 3.82 11.84 0.80
N THR A 260 2.60 12.02 1.31
CA THR A 260 1.51 11.06 1.15
C THR A 260 0.51 11.61 0.14
N LEU A 261 0.38 10.90 -0.97
CA LEU A 261 -0.56 11.19 -2.05
C LEU A 261 -1.74 10.22 -1.93
N LYS A 262 -2.96 10.74 -2.04
CA LYS A 262 -4.18 9.92 -2.09
C LYS A 262 -4.99 10.24 -3.32
N SER A 263 -5.27 9.23 -4.12
CA SER A 263 -6.12 9.33 -5.31
C SER A 263 -7.39 8.49 -5.11
N GLU A 264 -8.51 9.05 -5.53
CA GLU A 264 -9.82 8.43 -5.47
C GLU A 264 -10.34 8.22 -6.89
N GLY A 265 -10.62 6.98 -7.26
CA GLY A 265 -11.29 6.64 -8.50
C GLY A 265 -12.75 6.30 -8.25
N THR A 266 -13.63 6.80 -9.11
CA THR A 266 -15.07 6.57 -9.05
C THR A 266 -15.59 6.17 -10.41
N HIS A 267 -16.43 5.14 -10.43
CA HIS A 267 -17.15 4.73 -11.63
C HIS A 267 -18.49 4.13 -11.19
N ARG A 268 -19.59 4.69 -11.71
CA ARG A 268 -20.98 4.36 -11.31
C ARG A 268 -21.18 4.41 -9.78
N ARG A 269 -21.41 3.26 -9.15
CA ARG A 269 -21.64 3.11 -7.70
C ARG A 269 -20.39 2.67 -6.93
N THR A 270 -19.26 2.50 -7.63
CA THR A 270 -18.02 2.00 -7.03
C THR A 270 -17.03 3.13 -6.84
N ARG A 271 -16.34 3.09 -5.70
CA ARG A 271 -15.29 4.02 -5.30
C ARG A 271 -14.09 3.22 -4.83
N GLN A 272 -12.90 3.57 -5.33
CA GLN A 272 -11.62 3.01 -4.93
C GLN A 272 -10.70 4.13 -4.49
N ILE A 273 -9.90 3.90 -3.45
CA ILE A 273 -8.96 4.89 -2.91
C ILE A 273 -7.59 4.23 -2.83
N LEU A 274 -6.61 4.85 -3.46
CA LEU A 274 -5.21 4.44 -3.43
C LEU A 274 -4.39 5.52 -2.72
N SER A 275 -3.34 5.07 -2.03
CA SER A 275 -2.41 5.96 -1.34
C SER A 275 -0.98 5.53 -1.63
N ALA A 276 -0.12 6.50 -1.93
CA ALA A 276 1.32 6.31 -2.03
C ALA A 276 2.03 7.22 -1.04
N THR A 277 3.12 6.73 -0.46
CA THR A 277 4.00 7.54 0.40
C THR A 277 5.39 7.47 -0.19
N LEU A 278 6.00 8.64 -0.43
CA LEU A 278 7.33 8.75 -1.03
C LEU A 278 8.16 9.82 -0.32
N PRO A 279 9.49 9.67 -0.23
CA PRO A 279 10.36 10.76 0.23
C PRO A 279 10.34 11.90 -0.78
N TRP A 280 10.47 13.16 -0.34
CA TRP A 280 10.54 14.31 -1.25
C TRP A 280 11.82 14.34 -2.09
N GLN A 281 12.96 13.94 -1.53
CA GLN A 281 14.19 13.80 -2.30
C GLN A 281 14.35 12.34 -2.73
N ALA A 282 14.88 12.13 -3.94
CA ALA A 282 15.25 10.79 -4.35
C ALA A 282 16.40 10.32 -3.46
N PRO A 283 16.37 9.08 -2.93
CA PRO A 283 17.51 8.56 -2.20
C PRO A 283 18.74 8.56 -3.10
N VAL A 284 19.90 8.94 -2.58
CA VAL A 284 21.19 8.97 -3.31
C VAL A 284 21.78 7.55 -3.42
N SER A 285 21.03 6.54 -2.97
CA SER A 285 21.43 5.12 -3.03
C SER A 285 21.75 4.73 -4.47
N GLY A 286 22.98 4.27 -4.67
CA GLY A 286 23.61 4.08 -5.97
C GLY A 286 24.96 4.80 -6.09
N LEU A 287 25.04 6.10 -5.73
CA LEU A 287 26.28 6.88 -5.88
C LEU A 287 27.28 6.63 -4.72
N LEU A 288 26.76 6.32 -3.53
CA LEU A 288 27.54 6.12 -2.29
C LEU A 288 27.63 4.66 -1.85
N ASP A 289 27.10 3.72 -2.64
CA ASP A 289 27.09 2.28 -2.31
C ASP A 289 28.44 1.59 -2.63
N PHE A 290 29.35 2.26 -3.33
CA PHE A 290 30.68 1.76 -3.67
C PHE A 290 31.76 2.75 -3.26
N VAL A 291 32.00 2.91 -1.96
CA VAL A 291 33.27 3.45 -1.50
C VAL A 291 34.20 2.27 -1.25
N LEU A 292 35.09 1.99 -2.22
CA LEU A 292 36.27 1.17 -1.97
C LEU A 292 37.15 1.96 -1.00
N PHE A 293 37.08 1.62 0.29
CA PHE A 293 38.05 2.10 1.25
C PHE A 293 39.38 1.39 0.98
N SER A 294 40.30 2.09 0.34
CA SER A 294 41.70 1.66 0.24
C SER A 294 42.47 2.30 1.39
N GLU A 295 43.06 1.49 2.26
CA GLU A 295 43.94 1.98 3.34
C GLU A 295 45.26 2.57 2.81
N GLN A 296 45.55 2.45 1.51
CA GLN A 296 46.71 3.04 0.85
C GLN A 296 46.32 3.75 -0.45
N GLY A 297 47.10 4.75 -0.88
CA GLY A 297 46.87 5.44 -2.15
C GLY A 297 46.83 4.45 -3.30
N ILE A 298 45.76 4.48 -4.09
CA ILE A 298 45.68 3.71 -5.33
C ILE A 298 46.75 4.29 -6.26
N VAL A 299 47.87 3.57 -6.37
CA VAL A 299 48.96 3.98 -7.26
C VAL A 299 48.43 3.96 -8.69
N LYS A 300 48.63 5.09 -9.37
CA LYS A 300 48.19 5.35 -10.74
C LYS A 300 48.95 4.51 -11.75
#